data_AF-A0A7L4YMT0-F1
#
_entry.id   AF-A0A7L4YMT0-F1
#
_cell.length_a   1.000
_cell.length_b   1.000
_cell.length_c   1.000
_cell.angle_alpha   90.00
_cell.angle_beta   90.00
_cell.angle_gamma   90.00
#
_symmetry.space_group_name_H-M   'P 1'
#
loop_
_entity.id
_entity.type
_entity.pdbx_description
1 polymer ?
#
loop_
_entity_poly.entity_id
_entity_poly.type
_entity_poly.pdbx_seq_one_letter_code
_entity_poly.pdbx_strand_id
1 'polypeptide(L)'
;MRSEEYGEYSVDDEDQLQPSDTLEDRGVEDALDEGYVTREGWSAGQGYGNTADEEARGESLDQRIAQEEPDFDYDKDSWSEDESGDQVGTERSGRLTISGNGDDDADNPENANDPQSDVFAEDVGIAGSAATAEEAAMHVIDDERE
;
A
#
# COMPACT_ATOMS: atom_id res chain seq x y z
N MET A 1 25.24 7.66 57.87
CA MET A 1 25.37 8.73 56.87
C MET A 1 26.79 8.63 56.34
N ARG A 2 26.94 8.07 55.15
CA ARG A 2 28.23 7.78 54.51
C ARG A 2 28.73 9.10 53.93
N SER A 3 29.93 9.54 54.29
CA SER A 3 30.53 10.75 53.76
C SER A 3 30.88 10.52 52.30
N GLU A 4 30.29 11.31 51.42
CA GLU A 4 30.64 11.33 50.00
C GLU A 4 31.83 12.27 49.83
N GLU A 5 32.91 11.70 49.30
CA GLU A 5 34.18 12.35 49.05
C GLU A 5 34.08 13.11 47.72
N TYR A 6 34.13 14.44 47.79
CA TYR A 6 34.04 15.34 46.64
C TYR A 6 35.31 15.23 45.78
N GLY A 7 35.28 14.36 44.77
CA GLY A 7 35.94 14.64 43.49
C GLY A 7 35.04 15.56 42.67
N GLU A 8 35.61 16.26 41.68
CA GLU A 8 34.97 17.24 40.77
C GLU A 8 33.78 16.68 39.94
N TYR A 9 33.34 15.46 40.22
CA TYR A 9 32.27 14.76 39.54
C TYR A 9 31.21 14.39 40.59
N SER A 10 30.02 14.95 40.45
CA SER A 10 28.82 14.51 41.15
C SER A 10 28.60 13.01 40.89
N VAL A 11 28.30 12.27 41.96
CA VAL A 11 27.87 10.85 41.92
C VAL A 11 26.35 10.75 41.72
N ASP A 12 25.73 11.87 41.39
CA ASP A 12 24.30 11.99 41.20
C ASP A 12 24.01 12.10 39.70
N ASP A 13 23.43 11.05 39.12
CA ASP A 13 23.06 10.93 37.70
C ASP A 13 21.82 11.78 37.35
N GLU A 14 21.62 12.92 38.02
CA GLU A 14 20.46 13.81 37.82
C GLU A 14 20.70 14.86 36.72
N ASP A 15 21.97 15.14 36.37
CA ASP A 15 22.32 16.11 35.31
C ASP A 15 22.42 15.43 33.92
N GLN A 16 21.96 16.15 32.89
CA GLN A 16 22.15 15.73 31.50
C GLN A 16 23.63 15.84 31.11
N LEU A 17 24.10 14.93 30.24
CA LEU A 17 25.47 14.98 29.71
C LEU A 17 25.69 16.29 28.94
N GLN A 18 26.77 16.99 29.27
CA GLN A 18 27.07 18.30 28.69
C GLN A 18 27.69 18.15 27.29
N PRO A 19 27.63 19.19 26.44
CA PRO A 19 28.24 19.17 25.10
C PRO A 19 29.74 18.81 25.12
N SER A 20 30.46 19.15 26.19
CA SER A 20 31.86 18.77 26.40
C SER A 20 32.07 17.27 26.59
N ASP A 21 31.06 16.56 27.10
CA ASP A 21 31.10 15.13 27.41
C ASP A 21 30.64 14.29 26.21
N THR A 22 29.61 14.75 25.51
CA THR A 22 29.08 14.09 24.31
C THR A 22 29.85 14.46 23.04
N LEU A 23 30.60 15.57 23.07
CA LEU A 23 31.21 16.20 21.90
C LEU A 23 30.18 16.57 20.80
N GLU A 24 28.91 16.75 21.19
CA GLU A 24 27.82 17.15 20.30
C GLU A 24 27.36 18.57 20.64
N ASP A 25 27.57 19.50 19.71
CA ASP A 25 27.15 20.89 19.84
C ASP A 25 25.77 21.11 19.18
N ARG A 26 24.74 21.32 20.00
CA ARG A 26 23.36 21.65 19.58
C ARG A 26 23.06 23.15 19.61
N GLY A 27 24.06 24.01 19.82
CA GLY A 27 23.95 25.47 19.76
C GLY A 27 23.55 26.15 21.08
N VAL A 28 23.68 25.46 22.21
CA VAL A 28 23.43 25.98 23.57
C VAL A 28 24.62 25.70 24.49
N GLU A 29 24.84 26.56 25.49
CA GLU A 29 25.96 26.43 26.44
C GLU A 29 25.72 25.30 27.46
N ASP A 30 24.49 25.13 27.93
CA ASP A 30 24.04 24.01 28.77
C ASP A 30 22.99 23.18 28.00
N ALA A 31 23.07 21.85 28.08
CA ALA A 31 22.07 20.95 27.52
C ALA A 31 20.65 21.22 28.06
N LEU A 32 20.52 21.79 29.26
CA LEU A 32 19.24 22.18 29.86
C LEU A 32 18.64 23.48 29.29
N ASP A 33 19.41 24.26 28.52
CA ASP A 33 18.91 25.50 27.89
C ASP A 33 18.14 25.24 26.58
N GLU A 34 18.16 24.01 26.06
CA GLU A 34 17.45 23.67 24.82
C GLU A 34 15.93 23.56 25.03
N GLY A 35 15.18 24.39 24.31
CA GLY A 35 13.73 24.31 24.23
C GLY A 35 13.27 23.46 23.05
N TYR A 36 12.28 22.58 23.25
CA TYR A 36 11.60 21.88 22.16
C TYR A 36 10.34 22.64 21.73
N VAL A 37 10.23 22.95 20.45
CA VAL A 37 8.97 23.44 19.84
C VAL A 37 8.27 22.26 19.18
N THR A 38 7.03 22.00 19.59
CA THR A 38 6.19 21.03 18.89
C THR A 38 5.82 21.56 17.51
N ARG A 39 5.46 20.66 16.57
CA ARG A 39 4.94 21.08 15.26
C ARG A 39 3.81 22.10 15.44
N GLU A 40 3.91 23.23 14.76
CA GLU A 40 2.81 24.19 14.70
C GLU A 40 1.70 23.62 13.79
N GLY A 41 0.48 23.54 14.31
CA GLY A 41 -0.67 23.02 13.57
C GLY A 41 -1.65 22.24 14.43
N TRP A 42 -2.83 21.97 13.87
CA TRP A 42 -3.85 21.13 14.46
C TRP A 42 -3.28 19.72 14.70
N SER A 43 -3.10 19.32 15.96
CA SER A 43 -2.85 17.92 16.30
C SER A 43 -4.19 17.18 16.36
N ALA A 44 -4.19 15.88 16.05
CA ALA A 44 -5.39 15.05 16.21
C ALA A 44 -5.95 15.09 17.66
N GLY A 45 -5.10 15.38 18.65
CA GLY A 45 -5.48 15.58 20.05
C GLY A 45 -6.22 16.88 20.36
N GLN A 46 -6.34 17.80 19.39
CA GLN A 46 -7.12 19.04 19.51
C GLN A 46 -8.48 18.95 18.79
N GLY A 47 -8.79 17.82 18.17
CA GLY A 47 -10.06 17.56 17.49
C GLY A 47 -11.16 17.01 18.39
N TYR A 48 -12.32 16.74 17.80
CA TYR A 48 -13.46 16.10 18.46
C TYR A 48 -13.16 14.62 18.75
N GLY A 49 -13.69 14.07 19.86
CA GLY A 49 -13.54 12.65 20.20
C GLY A 49 -12.43 12.34 21.19
N ASN A 50 -11.80 13.37 21.78
CA ASN A 50 -10.74 13.20 22.79
C ASN A 50 -11.30 13.08 24.22
N THR A 51 -12.62 13.25 24.40
CA THR A 51 -13.31 13.04 25.68
C THR A 51 -14.27 11.85 25.60
N ALA A 52 -14.47 11.14 26.72
CA ALA A 52 -15.39 9.99 26.79
C ALA A 52 -16.84 10.37 26.38
N ASP A 53 -17.21 11.61 26.67
CA ASP A 53 -18.50 12.19 26.29
C ASP A 53 -18.64 12.35 24.77
N GLU A 54 -17.60 12.79 24.08
CA GLU A 54 -17.59 12.96 22.62
C GLU A 54 -17.52 11.61 21.91
N GLU A 55 -16.73 10.66 22.43
CA GLU A 55 -16.68 9.29 21.90
C GLU A 55 -18.07 8.64 21.94
N ALA A 56 -18.81 8.81 23.04
CA ALA A 56 -20.15 8.27 23.19
C ALA A 56 -21.18 8.91 22.24
N ARG A 57 -20.99 10.18 21.87
CA ARG A 57 -21.89 10.91 20.95
C ARG A 57 -21.54 10.65 19.48
N GLY A 58 -20.26 10.42 19.19
CA GLY A 58 -19.75 10.31 17.84
C GLY A 58 -19.77 11.64 17.08
N GLU A 59 -19.07 11.67 15.95
CA GLU A 59 -18.97 12.85 15.09
C GLU A 59 -20.23 13.06 14.25
N SER A 60 -20.57 14.33 14.00
CA SER A 60 -21.55 14.69 12.99
C SER A 60 -20.98 14.59 11.57
N LEU A 61 -21.86 14.53 10.56
CA LEU A 61 -21.44 14.53 9.15
C LEU A 61 -20.65 15.80 8.80
N ASP A 62 -21.08 16.96 9.29
CA ASP A 62 -20.39 18.22 9.05
C ASP A 62 -18.97 18.24 9.64
N GLN A 63 -18.79 17.63 10.81
CA GLN A 63 -17.47 17.48 11.44
C GLN A 63 -16.56 16.58 10.62
N ARG A 64 -17.09 15.53 10.00
CA ARG A 64 -16.32 14.64 9.12
C ARG A 64 -15.92 15.30 7.81
N ILE A 65 -16.82 16.09 7.22
CA ILE A 65 -16.53 16.86 6.01
C ILE A 65 -15.43 17.91 6.26
N ALA A 66 -15.44 18.56 7.43
CA ALA A 66 -14.40 19.53 7.79
C ALA A 66 -13.00 18.91 7.99
N GLN A 67 -12.92 17.60 8.17
CA GLN A 67 -11.67 16.84 8.33
C GLN A 67 -11.20 16.19 7.02
N GLU A 68 -11.96 16.32 5.93
CA GLU A 68 -11.61 15.76 4.64
C GLU A 68 -10.44 16.53 4.02
N GLU A 69 -9.36 15.83 3.70
CA GLU A 69 -8.27 16.35 2.88
C GLU A 69 -8.53 15.98 1.41
N PRO A 70 -8.23 16.87 0.44
CA PRO A 70 -8.37 16.54 -0.98
C PRO A 70 -7.57 15.30 -1.35
N ASP A 71 -8.16 14.43 -2.16
CA ASP A 71 -7.45 13.28 -2.71
C ASP A 71 -6.21 13.72 -3.51
N PHE A 72 -5.16 12.90 -3.43
CA PHE A 72 -3.99 13.07 -4.29
C PHE A 72 -4.37 12.77 -5.74
N ASP A 73 -4.18 13.76 -6.60
CA ASP A 73 -4.38 13.63 -8.05
C ASP A 73 -3.17 12.93 -8.67
N TYR A 74 -3.24 11.61 -8.80
CA TYR A 74 -2.17 10.79 -9.40
C TYR A 74 -1.95 11.08 -10.89
N ASP A 75 -2.91 11.69 -11.60
CA ASP A 75 -2.80 11.98 -13.03
C ASP A 75 -1.95 13.23 -13.31
N LYS A 76 -1.75 14.11 -12.32
CA LYS A 76 -0.85 15.27 -12.44
C LYS A 76 0.62 14.88 -12.40
N ASP A 77 0.95 13.74 -11.81
CA ASP A 77 2.30 13.17 -11.77
C ASP A 77 2.37 11.92 -12.65
N SER A 78 2.05 12.10 -13.94
CA SER A 78 2.49 11.29 -15.10
C SER A 78 2.99 9.88 -14.73
N TRP A 79 2.06 8.98 -14.41
CA TRP A 79 2.31 7.60 -14.82
C TRP A 79 2.40 7.64 -16.35
N SER A 80 3.60 7.42 -16.86
CA SER A 80 3.83 7.39 -18.28
C SER A 80 3.10 6.16 -18.82
N GLU A 81 1.93 6.40 -19.40
CA GLU A 81 1.03 5.38 -19.95
C GLU A 81 1.64 4.68 -21.20
N ASP A 82 2.91 4.96 -21.50
CA ASP A 82 3.59 4.58 -22.73
C ASP A 82 4.44 3.31 -22.64
N GLU A 83 4.56 2.62 -21.50
CA GLU A 83 5.45 1.44 -21.43
C GLU A 83 4.80 0.06 -21.60
N SER A 84 3.47 -0.12 -21.58
CA SER A 84 2.90 -1.48 -21.79
C SER A 84 1.44 -1.56 -22.25
N GLY A 85 0.85 -0.50 -22.82
CA GLY A 85 -0.57 -0.48 -23.19
C GLY A 85 -1.01 -1.51 -24.24
N ASP A 86 -0.06 -2.10 -24.98
CA ASP A 86 -0.36 -3.06 -26.05
C ASP A 86 -0.33 -4.53 -25.57
N GLN A 87 0.31 -4.81 -24.43
CA GLN A 87 0.46 -6.17 -23.90
C GLN A 87 -0.73 -6.62 -23.04
N VAL A 88 -1.62 -5.69 -22.68
CA VAL A 88 -2.85 -5.97 -21.95
C VAL A 88 -4.01 -5.72 -22.91
N GLY A 89 -4.44 -6.76 -23.60
CA GLY A 89 -5.50 -6.68 -24.61
C GLY A 89 -6.74 -5.88 -24.15
N THR A 90 -7.43 -5.20 -25.06
CA THR A 90 -8.58 -4.35 -24.73
C THR A 90 -9.87 -5.12 -24.50
N GLU A 91 -9.91 -6.39 -24.89
CA GLU A 91 -11.05 -7.28 -24.73
C GLU A 91 -10.74 -8.36 -23.68
N ARG A 92 -11.68 -8.61 -22.77
CA ARG A 92 -11.55 -9.66 -21.75
C ARG A 92 -11.78 -11.03 -22.39
N SER A 93 -10.97 -12.01 -22.00
CA SER A 93 -11.25 -13.41 -22.31
C SER A 93 -12.46 -13.88 -21.51
N GLY A 94 -13.37 -14.62 -22.14
CA GLY A 94 -14.44 -15.35 -21.46
C GLY A 94 -13.99 -16.73 -21.00
N ARG A 95 -14.96 -17.62 -20.76
CA ARG A 95 -14.72 -19.00 -20.33
C ARG A 95 -14.15 -19.81 -21.49
N LEU A 96 -12.98 -20.40 -21.29
CA LEU A 96 -12.35 -21.33 -22.23
C LEU A 96 -12.84 -22.76 -22.00
N THR A 97 -13.34 -23.40 -23.05
CA THR A 97 -13.69 -24.83 -23.07
C THR A 97 -12.91 -25.54 -24.16
N ILE A 98 -12.71 -26.85 -24.05
CA ILE A 98 -12.03 -27.61 -25.09
C ILE A 98 -12.88 -27.57 -26.37
N SER A 99 -12.29 -27.04 -27.44
CA SER A 99 -12.83 -27.02 -28.79
C SER A 99 -12.42 -28.30 -29.50
N GLY A 100 -13.40 -29.15 -29.74
CA GLY A 100 -13.25 -30.41 -30.45
C GLY A 100 -14.57 -31.15 -30.41
N ASN A 101 -14.83 -32.03 -31.39
CA ASN A 101 -15.82 -33.07 -31.16
C ASN A 101 -15.37 -33.77 -29.88
N GLY A 102 -16.20 -33.77 -28.83
CA GLY A 102 -15.90 -34.35 -27.53
C GLY A 102 -15.75 -35.87 -27.56
N ASP A 103 -15.13 -36.39 -28.61
CA ASP A 103 -14.55 -37.71 -28.68
C ASP A 103 -13.35 -37.67 -27.74
N ASP A 104 -13.44 -38.45 -26.66
CA ASP A 104 -12.48 -38.62 -25.57
C ASP A 104 -11.07 -39.10 -26.02
N ASP A 105 -10.74 -38.96 -27.31
CA ASP A 105 -9.50 -39.38 -27.96
C ASP A 105 -8.40 -38.32 -27.95
N ALA A 106 -8.69 -37.08 -27.56
CA ALA A 106 -7.68 -36.01 -27.41
C ALA A 106 -6.69 -36.28 -26.26
N ASP A 107 -7.16 -36.93 -25.19
CA ASP A 107 -6.34 -37.39 -24.05
C ASP A 107 -5.89 -38.85 -24.21
N ASN A 108 -6.14 -39.46 -25.38
CA ASN A 108 -5.75 -40.83 -25.65
C ASN A 108 -4.24 -40.89 -25.92
N PRO A 109 -3.44 -41.57 -25.08
CA PRO A 109 -1.97 -41.59 -25.20
C PRO A 109 -1.47 -42.17 -26.54
N GLU A 110 -2.32 -42.88 -27.26
CA GLU A 110 -2.06 -43.47 -28.58
C GLU A 110 -1.97 -42.39 -29.68
N ASN A 111 -2.66 -41.25 -29.48
CA ASN A 111 -2.76 -40.14 -30.43
C ASN A 111 -1.90 -38.93 -30.07
N ALA A 112 -1.14 -38.97 -28.96
CA ALA A 112 -0.31 -37.86 -28.49
C ALA A 112 0.82 -37.43 -29.48
N ASN A 113 1.02 -38.16 -30.57
CA ASN A 113 1.98 -37.83 -31.64
C ASN A 113 1.30 -37.51 -32.98
N ASP A 114 -0.03 -37.44 -33.04
CA ASP A 114 -0.77 -37.05 -34.24
C ASP A 114 -0.92 -35.52 -34.25
N PRO A 115 -0.31 -34.79 -35.21
CA PRO A 115 -0.50 -33.34 -35.32
C PRO A 115 -1.95 -32.92 -35.65
N GLN A 116 -2.86 -33.88 -35.92
CA GLN A 116 -4.28 -33.61 -36.06
C GLN A 116 -5.04 -33.70 -34.73
N SER A 117 -4.39 -34.11 -33.63
CA SER A 117 -4.98 -34.20 -32.30
C SER A 117 -4.74 -32.95 -31.43
N ASP A 118 -4.36 -31.82 -32.04
CA ASP A 118 -4.15 -30.57 -31.32
C ASP A 118 -5.43 -30.18 -30.56
N VAL A 119 -5.30 -30.02 -29.23
CA VAL A 119 -6.39 -29.61 -28.36
C VAL A 119 -6.46 -28.10 -28.35
N PHE A 120 -7.50 -27.55 -28.97
CA PHE A 120 -7.76 -26.12 -28.95
C PHE A 120 -8.71 -25.77 -27.82
N ALA A 121 -8.60 -24.57 -27.26
CA ALA A 121 -9.60 -24.01 -26.37
C ALA A 121 -10.44 -22.97 -27.15
N GLU A 122 -11.76 -23.02 -27.01
CA GLU A 122 -12.71 -22.05 -27.54
C GLU A 122 -13.31 -21.23 -26.39
N ASP A 123 -13.33 -19.92 -26.58
CA ASP A 123 -14.02 -18.98 -25.70
C ASP A 123 -15.54 -19.05 -25.95
N VAL A 124 -16.29 -19.50 -24.94
CA VAL A 124 -17.76 -19.58 -24.99
C VAL A 124 -18.45 -18.37 -24.35
N GLY A 125 -17.70 -17.31 -24.06
CA GLY A 125 -18.20 -16.02 -23.60
C GLY A 125 -18.07 -15.77 -22.09
N ILE A 126 -18.42 -14.55 -21.69
CA ILE A 126 -18.26 -14.04 -20.32
C ILE A 126 -19.40 -14.52 -19.43
N ALA A 127 -19.09 -15.14 -18.28
CA ALA A 127 -20.08 -15.59 -17.28
C ALA A 127 -20.76 -14.44 -16.48
N GLY A 128 -20.59 -13.19 -16.90
CA GLY A 128 -21.11 -11.99 -16.26
C GLY A 128 -20.63 -11.85 -14.81
N SER A 129 -21.57 -11.61 -13.88
CA SER A 129 -21.28 -11.46 -12.44
C SER A 129 -20.90 -12.77 -11.72
N ALA A 130 -20.93 -13.92 -12.41
CA ALA A 130 -20.52 -15.21 -11.88
C ALA A 130 -19.09 -15.61 -12.28
N ALA A 131 -18.38 -14.74 -13.02
CA ALA A 131 -16.98 -14.96 -13.35
C ALA A 131 -16.11 -14.93 -12.08
N THR A 132 -15.10 -15.80 -12.03
CA THR A 132 -14.11 -15.75 -10.93
C THR A 132 -13.21 -14.53 -11.10
N ALA A 133 -12.53 -14.11 -10.02
CA ALA A 133 -11.56 -13.01 -10.09
C ALA A 133 -10.44 -13.29 -11.10
N GLU A 134 -10.04 -14.56 -11.25
CA GLU A 134 -9.01 -14.99 -12.20
C GLU A 134 -9.51 -14.93 -13.65
N GLU A 135 -10.73 -15.41 -13.90
CA GLU A 135 -11.37 -15.31 -15.22
C GLU A 135 -11.54 -13.86 -15.64
N ALA A 136 -11.90 -13.00 -14.68
CA ALA A 136 -12.05 -11.56 -14.90
C ALA A 136 -10.71 -10.85 -15.19
N ALA A 137 -9.56 -11.42 -14.82
CA ALA A 137 -8.26 -10.78 -15.01
C ALA A 137 -7.64 -11.01 -16.41
N MET A 138 -8.11 -12.02 -17.16
CA MET A 138 -7.51 -12.42 -18.44
C MET A 138 -8.05 -11.59 -19.62
N HIS A 139 -7.15 -11.23 -20.56
CA HIS A 139 -7.46 -10.42 -21.75
C HIS A 139 -6.90 -11.08 -23.01
N VAL A 140 -7.57 -10.87 -24.15
CA VAL A 140 -7.14 -11.37 -25.47
C VAL A 140 -6.27 -10.31 -26.15
N ILE A 141 -5.05 -10.70 -26.49
CA ILE A 141 -4.13 -9.91 -27.30
C ILE A 141 -4.35 -10.32 -28.75
N ASP A 142 -4.54 -9.34 -29.62
CA ASP A 142 -4.78 -9.58 -31.05
C ASP A 142 -3.45 -9.43 -31.81
N ASP A 143 -3.06 -10.48 -32.53
CA ASP A 143 -1.79 -10.52 -33.28
C ASP A 143 -1.77 -9.53 -34.46
N GLU A 144 -2.93 -8.97 -34.88
CA GLU A 144 -3.01 -7.96 -35.94
C GLU A 144 -2.74 -6.53 -35.42
N ARG A 145 -2.48 -6.37 -34.11
CA ARG A 145 -2.16 -5.08 -33.47
C ARG A 145 -0.66 -4.81 -33.22
N GLU A 146 0.25 -5.58 -33.85
CA GLU A 146 1.69 -5.25 -33.91
C GLU A 146 2.05 -4.08 -34.85
#